data_AF-A0A5J6F5E7-F1
#
_entry.id   AF-A0A5J6F5E7-F1
#
_cell.length_a   1.000
_cell.length_b   1.000
_cell.length_c   1.000
_cell.angle_alpha   90.00
_cell.angle_beta   90.00
_cell.angle_gamma   90.00
#
_symmetry.space_group_name_H-M   'P 1'
#
loop_
_entity.id
_entity.type
_entity.pdbx_description
1 polymer ?
#
loop_
_entity_poly.entity_id
_entity_poly.type
_entity_poly.pdbx_seq_one_letter_code
_entity_poly.pdbx_strand_id
1 'polypeptide(L)'
;MTSGISRSPRDAAVLVTGGSGGNGSAVARRLAAEGSRVFLCGRDLRRTAAVADSIPCPYWTGDLRDPSAAVRAVDAAVRALHGLDTVVAAAGSRGRTTDVSSPLPDECEDVLSHNVITMSNTLTASLPVLAESARGTFLGISSLAGLTGYDRFPYYTAAKAATVGLVRAVAPTARRQGVRVRVLCLYFTDTPLISDVLADLVHEGIPVQSTADVAAAVTACLQAPGTSTVWTSTPGTPPEPYAFRRIQVPGTTPAQTSAPPPAVSTPAAVGDAAYADFPGIIRSVTGRFVFTEIPGGMTRVTGQFNTGLDDNDVDRYTLEVQRLNGTVHLDLTPAFRHQVTIFPPLSSPFQNDYPVLGPTGLGATGKSLVLKYDGEVIGRAALLPIG
;
A
#
# COMPACT_ATOMS: atom_id res chain seq x y z
N MET A 1 24.84 18.85 1.30
CA MET A 1 23.60 19.29 1.98
C MET A 1 22.43 19.03 1.05
N THR A 2 21.74 17.90 1.20
CA THR A 2 20.54 17.60 0.41
C THR A 2 19.36 18.31 1.06
N SER A 3 18.87 19.37 0.40
CA SER A 3 17.60 20.02 0.76
C SER A 3 16.49 18.96 0.70
N GLY A 4 16.03 18.50 1.86
CA GLY A 4 14.93 17.55 1.94
C GLY A 4 13.67 18.23 1.43
N ILE A 5 13.23 17.88 0.23
CA ILE A 5 11.98 18.39 -0.34
C ILE A 5 10.84 18.01 0.61
N SER A 6 10.27 19.01 1.28
CA SER A 6 9.01 18.87 2.00
C SER A 6 7.93 18.47 1.00
N ARG A 7 7.25 17.35 1.23
CA ARG A 7 6.23 16.82 0.30
C ARG A 7 4.85 17.28 0.76
N SER A 8 4.30 18.26 0.05
CA SER A 8 2.94 18.76 0.28
C SER A 8 1.90 17.64 0.05
N PRO A 9 0.86 17.53 0.89
CA PRO A 9 -0.26 16.62 0.67
C PRO A 9 -1.19 17.07 -0.47
N ARG A 10 -1.10 18.32 -0.93
CA ARG A 10 -1.89 18.83 -2.04
C ARG A 10 -1.65 18.01 -3.32
N ASP A 11 -2.76 17.65 -3.96
CA ASP A 11 -2.86 16.85 -5.19
C ASP A 11 -2.35 15.40 -5.08
N ALA A 12 -1.84 15.00 -3.92
CA ALA A 12 -1.35 13.64 -3.69
C ALA A 12 -2.50 12.63 -3.77
N ALA A 13 -2.30 11.54 -4.50
CA ALA A 13 -3.18 10.39 -4.50
C ALA A 13 -2.93 9.53 -3.26
N VAL A 14 -3.90 9.45 -2.34
CA VAL A 14 -3.71 8.79 -1.04
C VAL A 14 -4.72 7.67 -0.81
N LEU A 15 -4.22 6.46 -0.58
CA LEU A 15 -5.02 5.34 -0.06
C LEU A 15 -4.96 5.35 1.48
N VAL A 16 -6.12 5.38 2.13
CA VAL A 16 -6.23 5.23 3.59
C VAL A 16 -6.94 3.91 3.92
N THR A 17 -6.20 2.95 4.48
CA THR A 17 -6.79 1.70 4.99
C THR A 17 -7.26 1.88 6.43
N GLY A 18 -8.27 1.11 6.85
CA GLY A 18 -8.96 1.37 8.12
C GLY A 18 -9.75 2.69 8.07
N GLY A 19 -10.17 3.11 6.87
CA GLY A 19 -10.83 4.39 6.60
C GLY A 19 -12.16 4.59 7.31
N SER A 20 -12.81 3.51 7.75
CA SER A 20 -14.03 3.54 8.59
C SER A 20 -13.76 3.57 10.09
N GLY A 21 -12.50 3.47 10.52
CA GLY A 21 -12.06 3.59 11.91
C GLY A 21 -11.85 5.04 12.35
N GLY A 22 -11.72 5.27 13.67
CA GLY A 22 -11.57 6.62 14.23
C GLY A 22 -10.38 7.38 13.65
N ASN A 23 -9.18 6.82 13.76
CA ASN A 23 -7.96 7.45 13.22
C ASN A 23 -7.97 7.53 11.69
N GLY A 24 -8.31 6.44 11.01
CA GLY A 24 -8.32 6.40 9.54
C GLY A 24 -9.27 7.41 8.92
N SER A 25 -10.50 7.54 9.45
CA SER A 25 -11.48 8.51 8.95
C SER A 25 -11.04 9.96 9.21
N ALA A 26 -10.47 10.26 10.37
CA ALA A 26 -9.97 11.60 10.68
C ALA A 26 -8.78 12.00 9.79
N VAL A 27 -7.86 11.06 9.54
CA VAL A 27 -6.75 11.24 8.60
C VAL A 27 -7.27 11.50 7.18
N ALA A 28 -8.22 10.69 6.71
CA ALA A 28 -8.81 10.85 5.39
C ALA A 28 -9.49 12.22 5.21
N ARG A 29 -10.27 12.66 6.20
CA ARG A 29 -10.89 13.99 6.22
C ARG A 29 -9.87 15.10 6.16
N ARG A 30 -8.82 15.00 6.98
CA ARG A 30 -7.76 16.01 7.02
C ARG A 30 -7.02 16.11 5.69
N LEU A 31 -6.60 14.98 5.12
CA LEU A 31 -5.88 14.95 3.85
C LEU A 31 -6.76 15.48 2.70
N ALA A 32 -8.04 15.10 2.66
CA ALA A 32 -8.98 15.65 1.68
C ALA A 32 -9.13 17.18 1.83
N ALA A 33 -9.26 17.68 3.07
CA ALA A 33 -9.33 19.13 3.34
C ALA A 33 -8.02 19.87 2.96
N GLU A 34 -6.88 19.18 2.99
CA GLU A 34 -5.57 19.71 2.53
C GLU A 34 -5.36 19.59 1.00
N GLY A 35 -6.34 19.05 0.28
CA GLY A 35 -6.34 18.93 -1.18
C GLY A 35 -5.75 17.63 -1.73
N SER A 36 -5.58 16.59 -0.91
CA SER A 36 -5.26 15.25 -1.40
C SER A 36 -6.47 14.62 -2.10
N ARG A 37 -6.21 13.80 -3.11
CA ARG A 37 -7.21 12.93 -3.74
C ARG A 37 -7.23 11.62 -2.96
N VAL A 38 -8.27 11.42 -2.16
CA VAL A 38 -8.33 10.32 -1.19
C VAL A 38 -9.09 9.13 -1.76
N PHE A 39 -8.62 7.92 -1.47
CA PHE A 39 -9.33 6.68 -1.65
C PHE A 39 -9.42 5.94 -0.32
N LEU A 40 -10.62 5.51 0.05
CA LEU A 40 -10.85 4.82 1.33
C LEU A 40 -10.89 3.31 1.16
N CYS A 41 -10.25 2.60 2.08
CA CYS A 41 -10.41 1.15 2.22
C CYS A 41 -10.83 0.80 3.65
N GLY A 42 -11.90 0.04 3.78
CA GLY A 42 -12.39 -0.46 5.07
C GLY A 42 -13.05 -1.82 4.93
N ARG A 43 -13.29 -2.49 6.07
CA ARG A 43 -13.94 -3.82 6.07
C ARG A 43 -15.47 -3.71 6.08
N ASP A 44 -15.99 -2.77 6.85
CA ASP A 44 -17.43 -2.54 6.98
C ASP A 44 -17.92 -1.63 5.86
N LEU A 45 -18.82 -2.14 5.01
CA LEU A 45 -19.36 -1.42 3.86
C LEU A 45 -20.07 -0.13 4.26
N ARG A 46 -21.00 -0.20 5.22
CA ARG A 46 -21.85 0.94 5.59
C ARG A 46 -21.03 2.06 6.22
N ARG A 47 -20.11 1.71 7.14
CA ARG A 47 -19.24 2.68 7.79
C ARG A 47 -18.24 3.29 6.82
N THR A 48 -17.74 2.53 5.85
CA THR A 48 -16.79 3.03 4.85
C THR A 48 -17.50 3.99 3.89
N ALA A 49 -18.68 3.62 3.38
CA ALA A 49 -19.51 4.47 2.54
C ALA A 49 -19.86 5.79 3.25
N ALA A 50 -20.28 5.74 4.52
CA ALA A 50 -20.62 6.95 5.28
C ALA A 50 -19.44 7.93 5.43
N VAL A 51 -18.21 7.44 5.57
CA VAL A 51 -17.03 8.32 5.57
C VAL A 51 -16.76 8.84 4.16
N ALA A 52 -16.83 7.99 3.14
CA ALA A 52 -16.61 8.38 1.75
C ALA A 52 -17.57 9.48 1.28
N ASP A 53 -18.86 9.37 1.62
CA ASP A 53 -19.91 10.34 1.30
C ASP A 53 -19.63 11.71 1.92
N SER A 54 -18.98 11.73 3.09
CA SER A 54 -18.71 12.96 3.83
C SER A 54 -17.43 13.70 3.38
N ILE A 55 -16.60 13.09 2.54
CA ILE A 55 -15.44 13.72 1.88
C ILE A 55 -15.44 13.48 0.36
N PRO A 56 -16.64 13.43 -0.25
CA PRO A 56 -16.98 12.81 -1.52
C PRO A 56 -15.85 12.10 -2.28
N CYS A 57 -15.44 10.92 -1.80
CA CYS A 57 -14.28 10.20 -2.34
C CYS A 57 -14.61 8.76 -2.75
N PRO A 58 -13.86 8.16 -3.69
CA PRO A 58 -13.99 6.74 -4.02
C PRO A 58 -13.57 5.84 -2.84
N TYR A 59 -14.12 4.62 -2.81
CA TYR A 59 -13.80 3.64 -1.77
C TYR A 59 -13.86 2.19 -2.26
N TRP A 60 -13.21 1.30 -1.51
CA TRP A 60 -13.29 -0.15 -1.66
C TRP A 60 -13.51 -0.82 -0.32
N THR A 61 -14.18 -1.97 -0.32
CA THR A 61 -14.47 -2.73 0.89
C THR A 61 -14.00 -4.16 0.81
N GLY A 62 -13.30 -4.62 1.85
CA GLY A 62 -12.91 -6.01 1.99
C GLY A 62 -11.82 -6.20 3.04
N ASP A 63 -11.40 -7.45 3.20
CA ASP A 63 -10.53 -7.86 4.29
C ASP A 63 -9.07 -7.98 3.84
N LEU A 64 -8.25 -7.02 4.27
CA LEU A 64 -6.84 -6.93 3.92
C LEU A 64 -5.97 -8.02 4.58
N ARG A 65 -6.53 -8.89 5.42
CA ARG A 65 -5.89 -10.15 5.84
C ARG A 65 -5.68 -11.09 4.65
N ASP A 66 -6.55 -11.03 3.65
CA ASP A 66 -6.35 -11.70 2.36
C ASP A 66 -5.35 -10.88 1.51
N PRO A 67 -4.20 -11.45 1.11
CA PRO A 67 -3.25 -10.76 0.24
C PRO A 67 -3.88 -10.33 -1.10
N SER A 68 -4.81 -11.13 -1.61
CA SER A 68 -5.55 -10.86 -2.85
C SER A 68 -6.47 -9.65 -2.71
N ALA A 69 -7.09 -9.48 -1.54
CA ALA A 69 -7.89 -8.31 -1.22
C ALA A 69 -7.04 -7.04 -1.11
N ALA A 70 -5.85 -7.12 -0.53
CA ALA A 70 -4.94 -5.97 -0.43
C ALA A 70 -4.50 -5.46 -1.81
N VAL A 71 -4.18 -6.38 -2.71
CA VAL A 71 -3.98 -6.10 -4.13
C VAL A 71 -5.16 -5.35 -4.72
N ARG A 72 -6.38 -5.92 -4.61
CA ARG A 72 -7.57 -5.32 -5.23
C ARG A 72 -7.85 -3.93 -4.70
N ALA A 73 -7.61 -3.70 -3.41
CA ALA A 73 -7.75 -2.39 -2.79
C ALA A 73 -6.76 -1.36 -3.36
N VAL A 74 -5.49 -1.76 -3.54
CA VAL A 74 -4.47 -0.90 -4.16
C VAL A 74 -4.81 -0.63 -5.62
N ASP A 75 -5.14 -1.65 -6.41
CA ASP A 75 -5.49 -1.50 -7.82
C ASP A 75 -6.71 -0.58 -8.00
N ALA A 76 -7.74 -0.73 -7.15
CA ALA A 76 -8.91 0.14 -7.16
C ALA A 76 -8.54 1.59 -6.85
N ALA A 77 -7.67 1.82 -5.86
CA ALA A 77 -7.17 3.15 -5.53
C ALA A 77 -6.42 3.79 -6.68
N VAL A 78 -5.52 3.04 -7.32
CA VAL A 78 -4.73 3.57 -8.43
C VAL A 78 -5.61 3.92 -9.63
N ARG A 79 -6.60 3.09 -9.96
CA ARG A 79 -7.56 3.38 -11.04
C ARG A 79 -8.36 4.65 -10.76
N ALA A 80 -8.94 4.74 -9.57
CA ALA A 80 -9.82 5.84 -9.21
C ALA A 80 -9.07 7.17 -9.02
N LEU A 81 -7.80 7.10 -8.63
CA LEU A 81 -6.96 8.29 -8.40
C LEU A 81 -5.97 8.56 -9.53
N HIS A 82 -5.96 7.76 -10.60
CA HIS A 82 -4.99 7.87 -11.71
C HIS A 82 -3.53 7.90 -11.23
N GLY A 83 -3.19 6.97 -10.33
CA GLY A 83 -1.88 6.93 -9.66
C GLY A 83 -2.01 6.74 -8.15
N LEU A 84 -0.88 6.53 -7.47
CA LEU A 84 -0.84 6.43 -6.02
C LEU A 84 0.48 6.96 -5.47
N ASP A 85 0.37 7.97 -4.62
CA ASP A 85 1.52 8.67 -4.04
C ASP A 85 1.78 8.26 -2.61
N THR A 86 0.72 7.96 -1.86
CA THR A 86 0.81 7.67 -0.43
C THR A 86 -0.16 6.59 -0.02
N VAL A 87 0.30 5.70 0.87
CA VAL A 87 -0.56 4.79 1.62
C VAL A 87 -0.47 5.14 3.09
N VAL A 88 -1.61 5.40 3.73
CA VAL A 88 -1.72 5.43 5.19
C VAL A 88 -2.39 4.14 5.64
N ALA A 89 -1.60 3.21 6.18
CA ALA A 89 -2.08 1.92 6.65
C ALA A 89 -2.54 2.02 8.11
N ALA A 90 -3.82 2.38 8.31
CA ALA A 90 -4.45 2.59 9.62
C ALA A 90 -5.44 1.47 10.02
N ALA A 91 -5.54 0.39 9.25
CA ALA A 91 -6.29 -0.80 9.63
C ALA A 91 -5.63 -1.52 10.81
N GLY A 92 -6.45 -1.93 11.80
CA GLY A 92 -5.98 -2.67 12.98
C GLY A 92 -7.08 -2.91 14.00
N SER A 93 -6.76 -3.69 15.02
CA SER A 93 -7.61 -3.99 16.18
C SER A 93 -6.76 -4.16 17.44
N ARG A 94 -7.37 -4.11 18.63
CA ARG A 94 -6.67 -4.22 19.91
C ARG A 94 -6.74 -5.63 20.52
N GLY A 95 -7.82 -6.37 20.25
CA GLY A 95 -8.17 -7.53 21.07
C GLY A 95 -8.70 -7.12 22.44
N ARG A 96 -9.03 -8.10 23.28
CA ARG A 96 -9.72 -7.98 24.57
C ARG A 96 -8.95 -8.66 25.70
N THR A 97 -8.01 -9.56 25.40
CA THR A 97 -7.16 -10.24 26.40
C THR A 97 -6.32 -9.20 27.12
N THR A 98 -6.55 -9.10 28.42
CA THR A 98 -5.78 -8.26 29.34
C THR A 98 -4.80 -9.03 30.21
N ASP A 99 -4.98 -10.35 30.31
CA ASP A 99 -4.10 -11.26 31.04
C ASP A 99 -3.74 -12.47 30.18
N VAL A 100 -2.44 -12.63 29.89
CA VAL A 100 -1.93 -13.72 29.06
C VAL A 100 -2.03 -15.09 29.76
N SER A 101 -2.21 -15.12 31.08
CA SER A 101 -2.43 -16.37 31.83
C SER A 101 -3.82 -16.97 31.58
N SER A 102 -4.77 -16.15 31.09
CA SER A 102 -6.13 -16.54 30.76
C SER A 102 -6.57 -15.90 29.42
N PRO A 103 -5.97 -16.32 28.30
CA PRO A 103 -6.23 -15.70 27.02
C PRO A 103 -7.60 -16.13 26.45
N LEU A 104 -8.23 -15.22 25.70
CA LEU A 104 -9.38 -15.60 24.89
C LEU A 104 -8.94 -16.53 23.74
N PRO A 105 -9.76 -17.54 23.37
CA PRO A 105 -9.45 -18.41 22.24
C PRO A 105 -9.13 -17.62 20.97
N ASP A 106 -8.09 -18.05 20.25
CA ASP A 106 -7.62 -17.54 18.94
C ASP A 106 -7.26 -16.05 18.87
N GLU A 107 -7.38 -15.30 19.97
CA GLU A 107 -7.28 -13.85 19.93
C GLU A 107 -5.86 -13.35 19.61
N CYS A 108 -4.83 -14.11 20.02
CA CYS A 108 -3.46 -13.83 19.62
C CYS A 108 -3.31 -13.79 18.09
N GLU A 109 -3.80 -14.82 17.42
CA GLU A 109 -3.76 -14.94 15.96
C GLU A 109 -4.61 -13.85 15.29
N ASP A 110 -5.79 -13.57 15.82
CA ASP A 110 -6.65 -12.51 15.30
C ASP A 110 -6.01 -11.13 15.40
N VAL A 111 -5.40 -10.79 16.55
CA VAL A 111 -4.74 -9.49 16.74
C VAL A 111 -3.53 -9.36 15.82
N LEU A 112 -2.74 -10.42 15.66
CA LEU A 112 -1.62 -10.44 14.72
C LEU A 112 -2.11 -10.33 13.27
N SER A 113 -3.19 -11.02 12.91
CA SER A 113 -3.76 -10.97 11.56
C SER A 113 -4.29 -9.58 11.19
N HIS A 114 -5.03 -8.96 12.12
CA HIS A 114 -5.61 -7.63 11.90
C HIS A 114 -4.58 -6.50 11.84
N ASN A 115 -3.42 -6.64 12.47
CA ASN A 115 -2.42 -5.57 12.55
C ASN A 115 -1.19 -5.85 11.68
N VAL A 116 -0.60 -7.05 11.81
CA VAL A 116 0.65 -7.41 11.15
C VAL A 116 0.38 -7.88 9.73
N ILE A 117 -0.47 -8.90 9.56
CA ILE A 117 -0.74 -9.49 8.23
C ILE A 117 -1.38 -8.44 7.32
N THR A 118 -2.39 -7.72 7.83
CA THR A 118 -3.03 -6.61 7.09
C THR A 118 -2.03 -5.55 6.63
N MET A 119 -1.12 -5.09 7.51
CA MET A 119 -0.10 -4.10 7.13
C MET A 119 0.91 -4.67 6.15
N SER A 120 1.35 -5.92 6.35
CA SER A 120 2.27 -6.62 5.47
C SER A 120 1.71 -6.75 4.06
N ASN A 121 0.47 -7.23 3.93
CA ASN A 121 -0.21 -7.36 2.64
C ASN A 121 -0.38 -6.00 1.95
N THR A 122 -0.81 -4.98 2.70
CA THR A 122 -0.95 -3.61 2.17
C THR A 122 0.39 -3.06 1.69
N LEU A 123 1.47 -3.25 2.46
CA LEU A 123 2.82 -2.81 2.11
C LEU A 123 3.31 -3.52 0.86
N THR A 124 3.23 -4.84 0.81
CA THR A 124 3.64 -5.66 -0.35
C THR A 124 2.88 -5.24 -1.61
N ALA A 125 1.56 -5.10 -1.53
CA ALA A 125 0.73 -4.71 -2.67
C ALA A 125 1.02 -3.28 -3.17
N SER A 126 1.37 -2.35 -2.28
CA SER A 126 1.55 -0.94 -2.63
C SER A 126 2.98 -0.55 -3.02
N LEU A 127 3.99 -1.30 -2.59
CA LEU A 127 5.40 -0.95 -2.85
C LEU A 127 5.75 -0.75 -4.33
N PRO A 128 5.37 -1.65 -5.27
CA PRO A 128 5.67 -1.47 -6.68
C PRO A 128 5.03 -0.19 -7.24
N VAL A 129 3.78 0.07 -6.87
CA VAL A 129 3.02 1.24 -7.30
C VAL A 129 3.61 2.54 -6.75
N LEU A 130 3.97 2.55 -5.47
CA LEU A 130 4.57 3.72 -4.83
C LEU A 130 5.94 4.05 -5.43
N ALA A 131 6.67 3.05 -5.95
CA ALA A 131 7.97 3.25 -6.59
C ALA A 131 7.88 4.00 -7.93
N GLU A 132 6.71 3.98 -8.58
CA GLU A 132 6.46 4.77 -9.79
C GLU A 132 6.17 6.24 -9.50
N SER A 133 5.76 6.56 -8.26
CA SER A 133 5.51 7.94 -7.84
C SER A 133 6.81 8.63 -7.43
N ALA A 134 7.05 9.82 -8.00
CA ALA A 134 8.12 10.73 -7.54
C ALA A 134 7.98 11.14 -6.05
N ARG A 135 6.79 10.94 -5.46
CA ARG A 135 6.48 11.24 -4.07
C ARG A 135 6.07 10.02 -3.23
N GLY A 136 6.33 8.80 -3.72
CA GLY A 136 6.01 7.52 -3.09
C GLY A 136 6.31 7.44 -1.58
N THR A 137 5.26 7.20 -0.78
CA THR A 137 5.34 7.11 0.69
C THR A 137 4.38 6.05 1.25
N PHE A 138 4.89 5.11 2.03
CA PHE A 138 4.08 4.25 2.88
C PHE A 138 4.21 4.71 4.34
N LEU A 139 3.07 4.95 5.01
CA LEU A 139 3.01 5.27 6.43
C LEU A 139 2.10 4.27 7.16
N GLY A 140 2.69 3.41 7.97
CA GLY A 140 1.95 2.54 8.88
C GLY A 140 1.54 3.26 10.16
N ILE A 141 0.35 2.96 10.69
CA ILE A 141 -0.07 3.41 12.03
C ILE A 141 0.16 2.29 13.05
N SER A 142 1.05 2.57 14.00
CA SER A 142 1.37 1.71 15.11
C SER A 142 1.03 2.37 16.45
N SER A 143 1.59 1.87 17.54
CA SER A 143 1.34 2.32 18.90
C SER A 143 2.63 2.49 19.66
N LEU A 144 2.67 3.42 20.62
CA LEU A 144 3.73 3.50 21.61
C LEU A 144 3.90 2.21 22.41
N ALA A 145 2.82 1.41 22.59
CA ALA A 145 2.90 0.07 23.16
C ALA A 145 3.92 -0.83 22.42
N GLY A 146 4.10 -0.64 21.10
CA GLY A 146 5.09 -1.39 20.32
C GLY A 146 6.55 -0.96 20.55
N LEU A 147 6.79 0.16 21.23
CA LEU A 147 8.12 0.66 21.59
C LEU A 147 8.45 0.43 23.08
N THR A 148 7.45 0.54 23.96
CA THR A 148 7.66 0.51 25.42
C THR A 148 7.23 -0.80 26.08
N GLY A 149 6.39 -1.58 25.40
CA GLY A 149 5.57 -2.59 26.06
C GLY A 149 4.34 -1.98 26.73
N TYR A 150 3.25 -2.73 26.77
CA TYR A 150 2.06 -2.40 27.55
C TYR A 150 1.44 -3.70 28.06
N ASP A 151 1.39 -3.83 29.38
CA ASP A 151 1.01 -5.05 30.10
C ASP A 151 -0.49 -5.37 29.96
N ARG A 152 -1.36 -4.36 29.87
CA ARG A 152 -2.80 -4.59 29.72
C ARG A 152 -3.21 -5.15 28.37
N PHE A 153 -2.37 -5.11 27.33
CA PHE A 153 -2.71 -5.68 26.01
C PHE A 153 -1.50 -6.38 25.37
N PRO A 154 -1.09 -7.57 25.86
CA PRO A 154 0.14 -8.21 25.44
C PRO A 154 0.17 -8.58 23.95
N TYR A 155 -0.94 -9.11 23.40
CA TYR A 155 -1.01 -9.45 21.97
C TYR A 155 -1.00 -8.21 21.07
N TYR A 156 -1.66 -7.12 21.49
CA TYR A 156 -1.61 -5.85 20.80
C TYR A 156 -0.19 -5.26 20.81
N THR A 157 0.46 -5.29 21.96
CA THR A 157 1.86 -4.88 22.16
C THR A 157 2.78 -5.65 21.21
N ALA A 158 2.65 -6.99 21.15
CA ALA A 158 3.42 -7.83 20.25
C ALA A 158 3.16 -7.48 18.78
N ALA A 159 1.90 -7.32 18.38
CA ALA A 159 1.53 -6.96 17.02
C ALA A 159 2.06 -5.58 16.61
N LYS A 160 1.97 -4.58 17.49
CA LYS A 160 2.48 -3.23 17.22
C LYS A 160 4.01 -3.19 17.20
N ALA A 161 4.69 -3.94 18.06
CA ALA A 161 6.15 -4.13 17.95
C ALA A 161 6.54 -4.78 16.61
N ALA A 162 5.81 -5.80 16.16
CA ALA A 162 6.02 -6.45 14.88
C ALA A 162 5.83 -5.48 13.69
N THR A 163 4.81 -4.61 13.72
CA THR A 163 4.63 -3.59 12.66
C THR A 163 5.80 -2.59 12.59
N VAL A 164 6.35 -2.19 13.75
CA VAL A 164 7.55 -1.34 13.80
C VAL A 164 8.75 -2.08 13.24
N GLY A 165 8.93 -3.34 13.61
CA GLY A 165 9.99 -4.21 13.08
C GLY A 165 9.93 -4.36 11.56
N LEU A 166 8.74 -4.67 11.02
CA LEU A 166 8.48 -4.81 9.60
C LEU A 166 8.88 -3.54 8.83
N VAL A 167 8.39 -2.38 9.26
CA VAL A 167 8.68 -1.11 8.59
C VAL A 167 10.17 -0.77 8.65
N ARG A 168 10.84 -1.02 9.77
CA ARG A 168 12.30 -0.84 9.89
C ARG A 168 13.09 -1.77 8.97
N ALA A 169 12.66 -3.01 8.81
CA ALA A 169 13.31 -3.99 7.95
C ALA A 169 13.16 -3.64 6.45
N VAL A 170 11.98 -3.14 6.04
CA VAL A 170 11.68 -2.83 4.64
C VAL A 170 12.21 -1.45 4.21
N ALA A 171 12.27 -0.47 5.09
CA ALA A 171 12.64 0.90 4.72
C ALA A 171 13.98 1.03 3.96
N PRO A 172 15.08 0.31 4.29
CA PRO A 172 16.33 0.38 3.53
C PRO A 172 16.19 -0.07 2.08
N THR A 173 15.42 -1.12 1.81
CA THR A 173 15.25 -1.65 0.45
C THR A 173 14.29 -0.78 -0.36
N ALA A 174 13.18 -0.36 0.24
CA ALA A 174 12.21 0.55 -0.38
C ALA A 174 12.83 1.92 -0.74
N ARG A 175 13.75 2.44 0.09
CA ARG A 175 14.48 3.68 -0.23
C ARG A 175 15.31 3.57 -1.51
N ARG A 176 15.87 2.39 -1.81
CA ARG A 176 16.62 2.17 -3.07
C ARG A 176 15.70 2.21 -4.30
N GLN A 177 14.39 2.03 -4.10
CA GLN A 177 13.34 2.15 -5.10
C GLN A 177 12.68 3.53 -5.09
N GLY A 178 13.22 4.52 -4.35
CA GLY A 178 12.64 5.87 -4.26
C GLY A 178 11.47 6.03 -3.29
N VAL A 179 11.05 4.96 -2.60
CA VAL A 179 9.90 4.97 -1.68
C VAL A 179 10.32 5.25 -0.24
N ARG A 180 9.61 6.16 0.43
CA ARG A 180 9.75 6.35 1.89
C ARG A 180 8.81 5.41 2.63
N VAL A 181 9.34 4.54 3.49
CA VAL A 181 8.53 3.70 4.38
C VAL A 181 8.72 4.16 5.82
N ARG A 182 7.62 4.55 6.47
CA ARG A 182 7.56 5.12 7.81
C ARG A 182 6.47 4.46 8.64
N VAL A 183 6.60 4.56 9.96
CA VAL A 183 5.59 4.13 10.93
C VAL A 183 5.43 5.23 11.98
N LEU A 184 4.18 5.56 12.31
CA LEU A 184 3.82 6.51 13.36
C LEU A 184 3.23 5.73 14.55
N CYS A 185 3.91 5.79 15.69
CA CYS A 185 3.51 5.19 16.94
C CYS A 185 2.70 6.19 17.77
N LEU A 186 1.38 5.98 17.82
CA LEU A 186 0.46 6.86 18.53
C LEU A 186 0.37 6.51 20.02
N TYR A 187 -0.02 7.49 20.84
CA TYR A 187 -0.48 7.27 22.20
C TYR A 187 -1.97 6.90 22.21
N PHE A 188 -2.58 6.81 23.39
CA PHE A 188 -4.02 6.63 23.52
C PHE A 188 -4.75 7.69 22.71
N THR A 189 -5.67 7.27 21.83
CA THR A 189 -6.48 8.17 21.01
C THR A 189 -7.95 7.89 21.25
N ASP A 190 -8.73 8.95 21.49
CA ASP A 190 -10.18 8.87 21.68
C ASP A 190 -10.86 8.34 20.41
N THR A 191 -11.09 7.04 20.41
CA THR A 191 -11.65 6.28 19.30
C THR A 191 -12.43 5.10 19.85
N PRO A 192 -13.32 4.48 19.06
CA PRO A 192 -14.02 3.26 19.48
C PRO A 192 -13.09 2.12 19.97
N LEU A 193 -11.82 2.11 19.55
CA LEU A 193 -10.82 1.10 19.93
C LEU A 193 -10.52 1.06 21.44
N ILE A 194 -10.69 2.19 22.13
CA ILE A 194 -10.41 2.32 23.58
C ILE A 194 -11.66 2.67 24.39
N SER A 195 -12.84 2.61 23.78
CA SER A 195 -14.09 3.05 24.42
C SER A 195 -14.40 2.34 25.74
N ASP A 196 -13.98 1.09 25.87
CA ASP A 196 -14.11 0.25 27.07
C ASP A 196 -13.13 0.60 28.20
N VAL A 197 -12.03 1.31 27.90
CA VAL A 197 -11.01 1.70 28.89
C VAL A 197 -10.89 3.22 29.06
N LEU A 198 -11.63 4.01 28.29
CA LEU A 198 -11.52 5.46 28.27
C LEU A 198 -11.83 6.08 29.64
N ALA A 199 -12.85 5.59 30.33
CA ALA A 199 -13.22 6.08 31.66
C ALA A 199 -12.09 5.86 32.68
N ASP A 200 -11.44 4.68 32.64
CA ASP A 200 -10.32 4.34 33.51
C ASP A 200 -9.11 5.24 33.22
N LEU A 201 -8.77 5.45 31.95
CA LEU A 201 -7.68 6.35 31.56
C LEU A 201 -7.91 7.78 32.09
N VAL A 202 -9.13 8.30 31.95
CA VAL A 202 -9.50 9.62 32.46
C VAL A 202 -9.41 9.67 33.98
N HIS A 203 -9.89 8.63 34.67
CA HIS A 203 -9.81 8.53 36.13
C HIS A 203 -8.36 8.47 36.64
N GLU A 204 -7.49 7.73 35.94
CA GLU A 204 -6.06 7.60 36.22
C GLU A 204 -5.24 8.85 35.81
N GLY A 205 -5.88 9.86 35.20
CA GLY A 205 -5.21 11.08 34.73
C GLY A 205 -4.28 10.84 33.52
N ILE A 206 -4.47 9.73 32.80
CA ILE A 206 -3.69 9.41 31.61
C ILE A 206 -4.21 10.23 30.44
N PRO A 207 -3.36 11.04 29.77
CA PRO A 207 -3.83 11.93 28.71
C PRO A 207 -4.24 11.16 27.45
N VAL A 208 -5.31 11.61 26.80
CA VAL A 208 -5.84 10.99 25.57
C VAL A 208 -5.75 11.98 24.42
N GLN A 209 -5.21 11.54 23.29
CA GLN A 209 -5.11 12.33 22.06
C GLN A 209 -6.47 12.40 21.35
N SER A 210 -6.76 13.52 20.72
CA SER A 210 -7.87 13.60 19.78
C SER A 210 -7.50 12.96 18.44
N THR A 211 -8.50 12.52 17.67
CA THR A 211 -8.27 12.05 16.30
C THR A 211 -7.80 13.18 15.36
N ALA A 212 -8.10 14.43 15.69
CA ALA A 212 -7.60 15.61 14.97
C ALA A 212 -6.08 15.78 15.17
N ASP A 213 -5.58 15.58 16.38
CA ASP A 213 -4.14 15.61 16.67
C ASP A 213 -3.41 14.48 15.94
N VAL A 214 -4.01 13.29 15.91
CA VAL A 214 -3.47 12.16 15.13
C VAL A 214 -3.41 12.49 13.65
N ALA A 215 -4.47 13.08 13.09
CA ALA A 215 -4.48 13.48 11.68
C ALA A 215 -3.42 14.55 11.38
N ALA A 216 -3.24 15.53 12.27
CA ALA A 216 -2.16 16.51 12.17
C ALA A 216 -0.78 15.86 12.25
N ALA A 217 -0.60 14.88 13.14
CA ALA A 217 0.64 14.15 13.29
C ALA A 217 0.98 13.31 12.05
N VAL A 218 -0.02 12.73 11.39
CA VAL A 218 0.13 12.06 10.09
C VAL A 218 0.61 13.05 9.03
N THR A 219 -0.05 14.20 8.87
CA THR A 219 0.38 15.21 7.89
C THR A 219 1.82 15.66 8.16
N ALA A 220 2.17 15.97 9.41
CA ALA A 220 3.53 16.37 9.79
C ALA A 220 4.55 15.26 9.50
N CYS A 221 4.24 14.02 9.83
CA CYS A 221 5.08 12.86 9.51
C CYS A 221 5.24 12.66 8.00
N LEU A 222 4.19 12.86 7.18
CA LEU A 222 4.31 12.74 5.72
C LEU A 222 5.18 13.86 5.12
N GLN A 223 5.05 15.09 5.61
CA GLN A 223 5.77 16.27 5.13
C GLN A 223 7.23 16.32 5.61
N ALA A 224 7.54 15.68 6.75
CA ALA A 224 8.85 15.79 7.37
C ALA A 224 9.99 15.34 6.43
N PRO A 225 11.06 16.15 6.30
CA PRO A 225 12.22 15.79 5.51
C PRO A 225 12.98 14.61 6.14
N GLY A 226 13.89 14.02 5.37
CA GLY A 226 14.82 13.00 5.88
C GLY A 226 14.32 11.56 5.82
N THR A 227 15.09 10.66 6.45
CA THR A 227 14.95 9.21 6.29
C THR A 227 14.39 8.51 7.53
N SER A 228 14.05 9.25 8.60
CA SER A 228 13.52 8.68 9.84
C SER A 228 12.33 7.77 9.59
N THR A 229 12.46 6.52 10.03
CA THR A 229 11.48 5.45 9.78
C THR A 229 10.43 5.36 10.87
N VAL A 230 10.77 5.65 12.12
CA VAL A 230 9.86 5.53 13.25
C VAL A 230 9.61 6.91 13.82
N TRP A 231 8.34 7.22 14.05
CA TRP A 231 7.88 8.49 14.60
C TRP A 231 6.96 8.21 15.78
N THR A 232 6.93 9.12 16.75
CA THR A 232 6.03 9.05 17.90
C THR A 232 5.09 10.25 17.89
N SER A 233 3.89 10.08 18.45
CA SER A 233 2.97 11.18 18.71
C SER A 233 2.36 10.97 20.09
N THR A 234 2.49 11.98 20.94
CA THR A 234 1.93 12.02 22.30
C THR A 234 1.08 13.28 22.48
N PRO A 235 0.13 13.29 23.42
CA PRO A 235 -0.65 14.50 23.73
C PRO A 235 0.26 15.70 24.02
N GLY A 236 -0.07 16.85 23.43
CA GLY A 236 0.58 18.13 23.73
C GLY A 236 1.98 18.34 23.12
N THR A 237 2.52 17.37 22.36
CA THR A 237 3.82 17.52 21.68
C THR A 237 3.70 17.29 20.18
N PRO A 238 4.49 18.01 19.35
CA PRO A 238 4.61 17.69 17.93
C PRO A 238 5.14 16.26 17.73
N PRO A 239 4.77 15.57 16.65
CA PRO A 239 5.33 14.26 16.37
C PRO A 239 6.83 14.36 16.11
N GLU A 240 7.60 13.39 16.61
CA GLU A 240 9.06 13.41 16.54
C GLU A 240 9.64 12.09 16.05
N PRO A 241 10.83 12.10 15.41
CA PRO A 241 11.54 10.87 15.08
C PRO A 241 11.98 10.10 16.33
N TYR A 242 11.73 8.79 16.34
CA TYR A 242 12.26 7.88 17.35
C TYR A 242 13.46 7.08 16.81
N ALA A 243 14.54 7.04 17.58
CA ALA A 243 15.73 6.26 17.26
C ALA A 243 15.95 5.16 18.30
N PHE A 244 15.98 3.91 17.85
CA PHE A 244 16.36 2.78 18.69
C PHE A 244 17.82 2.93 19.15
N ARG A 245 18.10 2.50 20.38
CA ARG A 245 19.47 2.34 20.86
C ARG A 245 20.25 1.46 19.89
N ARG A 246 21.40 1.94 19.43
CA ARG A 246 22.30 1.15 18.57
C ARG A 246 22.87 -0.01 19.38
N ILE A 247 22.64 -1.23 18.90
CA ILE A 247 23.26 -2.45 19.41
C ILE A 247 24.38 -2.80 18.44
N GLN A 248 25.60 -2.95 18.94
CA GLN A 248 26.70 -3.46 18.12
C GLN A 248 26.48 -4.94 17.88
N VAL A 249 26.31 -5.34 16.61
CA VAL A 249 26.17 -6.75 16.22
C VAL A 249 27.52 -7.19 15.64
N PRO A 250 28.22 -8.17 16.26
CA PRO A 250 29.49 -8.67 15.74
C PRO A 250 29.39 -9.13 14.28
N GLY A 251 30.40 -8.82 13.47
CA GLY A 251 30.43 -9.19 12.05
C GLY A 251 29.53 -8.35 11.14
N THR A 252 28.71 -7.45 11.68
CA THR A 252 28.06 -6.41 10.88
C THR A 252 28.96 -5.19 10.81
N THR A 253 29.53 -4.91 9.64
CA THR A 253 30.05 -3.56 9.37
C THR A 253 28.89 -2.60 9.62
N PRO A 254 29.05 -1.50 10.38
CA PRO A 254 28.04 -0.46 10.45
C PRO A 254 27.62 -0.20 9.03
N ALA A 255 26.32 -0.35 8.70
CA ALA A 255 25.83 -0.15 7.34
C ALA A 255 26.52 1.11 6.84
N GLN A 256 27.49 0.92 5.93
CA GLN A 256 28.24 2.04 5.43
C GLN A 256 27.15 2.97 4.94
N THR A 257 27.27 4.24 5.27
CA THR A 257 26.65 5.29 4.49
C THR A 257 27.25 5.20 3.09
N SER A 258 27.01 4.09 2.38
CA SER A 258 27.15 4.05 0.96
C SER A 258 26.21 5.15 0.51
N ALA A 259 26.78 6.09 -0.24
CA ALA A 259 25.95 7.01 -0.99
C ALA A 259 24.82 6.18 -1.62
N PRO A 260 23.56 6.63 -1.56
CA PRO A 260 22.50 5.94 -2.27
C PRO A 260 23.06 5.67 -3.68
N PRO A 261 22.93 4.43 -4.20
CA PRO A 261 23.30 4.18 -5.59
C PRO A 261 22.67 5.31 -6.41
N PRO A 262 23.41 5.89 -7.39
CA PRO A 262 22.93 7.06 -8.13
C PRO A 262 21.49 6.79 -8.47
N ALA A 263 20.59 7.72 -8.07
CA ALA A 263 19.18 7.55 -8.28
C ALA A 263 19.04 7.06 -9.71
N VAL A 264 18.61 5.81 -9.88
CA VAL A 264 18.10 5.40 -11.17
C VAL A 264 16.92 6.32 -11.29
N SER A 265 17.12 7.39 -12.06
CA SER A 265 16.01 8.18 -12.54
C SER A 265 15.27 7.19 -13.41
N THR A 266 14.36 6.45 -12.80
CA THR A 266 13.22 5.97 -13.53
C THR A 266 12.61 7.29 -13.99
N PRO A 267 12.67 7.63 -15.30
CA PRO A 267 11.92 8.79 -15.76
C PRO A 267 10.50 8.63 -15.22
N ALA A 268 9.86 9.74 -14.80
CA ALA A 268 8.43 9.72 -14.54
C ALA A 268 7.80 8.94 -15.71
N ALA A 269 7.07 7.87 -15.41
CA ALA A 269 6.61 6.96 -16.45
C ALA A 269 5.67 7.73 -17.40
N VAL A 270 6.22 8.24 -18.50
CA VAL A 270 5.45 8.79 -19.62
C VAL A 270 5.07 7.59 -20.47
N GLY A 271 3.78 7.30 -20.57
CA GLY A 271 3.32 6.09 -21.22
C GLY A 271 1.84 5.79 -20.99
N ASP A 272 1.42 4.59 -21.40
CA ASP A 272 0.06 4.09 -21.19
C ASP A 272 0.06 3.05 -20.06
N ALA A 273 -0.99 3.01 -19.24
CA ALA A 273 -1.23 1.95 -18.25
C ALA A 273 -2.54 1.21 -18.55
N ALA A 274 -2.55 -0.11 -18.41
CA ALA A 274 -3.77 -0.88 -18.26
C ALA A 274 -3.87 -1.42 -16.84
N TYR A 275 -5.04 -1.22 -16.23
CA TYR A 275 -5.44 -1.99 -15.07
C TYR A 275 -6.52 -2.95 -15.50
N ALA A 276 -6.22 -4.22 -15.39
CA ALA A 276 -7.12 -5.28 -15.74
C ALA A 276 -7.78 -5.87 -14.50
N ASP A 277 -9.11 -5.88 -14.52
CA ASP A 277 -9.91 -6.80 -13.73
C ASP A 277 -10.51 -7.77 -14.75
N PHE A 278 -10.22 -9.05 -14.59
CA PHE A 278 -10.62 -10.11 -15.50
C PHE A 278 -11.79 -10.89 -14.86
N PRO A 279 -13.05 -10.45 -15.04
CA PRO A 279 -14.19 -11.12 -14.45
C PRO A 279 -14.48 -12.44 -15.17
N GLY A 280 -14.23 -13.56 -14.50
CA GLY A 280 -14.46 -14.91 -15.00
C GLY A 280 -14.04 -15.94 -13.95
N ILE A 281 -14.73 -17.07 -13.89
CA ILE A 281 -14.57 -18.19 -12.95
C ILE A 281 -13.07 -18.58 -12.97
N ILE A 282 -12.22 -18.30 -11.99
CA ILE A 282 -12.23 -18.48 -10.54
C ILE A 282 -11.46 -17.27 -9.93
N ARG A 283 -11.91 -16.72 -8.78
CA ARG A 283 -11.27 -15.59 -8.04
C ARG A 283 -10.63 -14.49 -8.91
N SER A 284 -11.41 -13.47 -9.29
CA SER A 284 -10.99 -12.20 -9.94
C SER A 284 -9.47 -12.05 -10.14
N VAL A 285 -8.97 -12.42 -11.33
CA VAL A 285 -7.58 -12.14 -11.71
C VAL A 285 -7.48 -10.63 -11.89
N THR A 286 -6.58 -9.97 -11.17
CA THR A 286 -6.20 -8.59 -11.48
C THR A 286 -4.78 -8.53 -11.98
N GLY A 287 -4.54 -7.65 -12.94
CA GLY A 287 -3.20 -7.40 -13.43
C GLY A 287 -3.01 -5.93 -13.74
N ARG A 288 -1.82 -5.44 -13.44
CA ARG A 288 -1.40 -4.06 -13.73
C ARG A 288 -0.30 -4.08 -14.76
N PHE A 289 -0.42 -3.25 -15.78
CA PHE A 289 0.47 -3.21 -16.93
C PHE A 289 0.83 -1.75 -17.20
N VAL A 290 2.12 -1.45 -17.29
CA VAL A 290 2.68 -0.14 -17.59
C VAL A 290 3.52 -0.28 -18.86
N PHE A 291 3.21 0.54 -19.85
CA PHE A 291 3.85 0.59 -21.15
C PHE A 291 4.62 1.89 -21.26
N THR A 292 5.95 1.84 -21.20
CA THR A 292 6.82 3.02 -21.18
C THR A 292 7.65 3.07 -22.46
N GLU A 293 7.70 4.23 -23.12
CA GLU A 293 8.64 4.45 -24.21
C GLU A 293 10.06 4.59 -23.67
N ILE A 294 10.99 3.83 -24.23
CA ILE A 294 12.41 3.86 -23.83
C ILE A 294 13.29 4.26 -25.03
N PRO A 295 14.50 4.80 -24.80
CA PRO A 295 15.42 5.19 -25.87
C PRO A 295 15.68 4.06 -26.87
N GLY A 296 15.90 4.42 -28.14
CA GLY A 296 16.10 3.46 -29.23
C GLY A 296 14.82 3.04 -29.94
N GLY A 297 13.68 3.68 -29.65
CA GLY A 297 12.42 3.33 -30.28
C GLY A 297 11.95 1.95 -29.84
N MET A 298 11.90 1.72 -28.53
CA MET A 298 11.35 0.49 -27.94
C MET A 298 10.26 0.87 -26.93
N THR A 299 9.34 -0.06 -26.68
CA THR A 299 8.34 0.06 -25.61
C THR A 299 8.62 -1.02 -24.56
N ARG A 300 8.92 -0.58 -23.34
CA ARG A 300 9.02 -1.47 -22.17
C ARG A 300 7.63 -1.77 -21.66
N VAL A 301 7.28 -3.04 -21.57
CA VAL A 301 6.06 -3.51 -20.93
C VAL A 301 6.42 -4.12 -19.60
N THR A 302 6.00 -3.47 -18.53
CA THR A 302 6.12 -3.96 -17.16
C THR A 302 4.73 -4.34 -16.70
N GLY A 303 4.55 -5.51 -16.10
CA GLY A 303 3.28 -5.76 -15.44
C GLY A 303 3.36 -6.83 -14.38
N GLN A 304 2.26 -6.96 -13.66
CA GLN A 304 2.16 -7.83 -12.51
C GLN A 304 0.75 -8.40 -12.50
N PHE A 305 0.65 -9.73 -12.52
CA PHE A 305 -0.58 -10.39 -12.14
C PHE A 305 -0.59 -10.52 -10.63
N ASN A 306 -1.65 -10.01 -10.02
CA ASN A 306 -1.67 -9.84 -8.59
C ASN A 306 -2.54 -10.91 -7.90
N THR A 307 -3.41 -11.63 -8.62
CA THR A 307 -4.30 -12.70 -8.13
C THR A 307 -4.70 -13.71 -9.23
N GLY A 308 -4.99 -14.97 -8.87
CA GLY A 308 -6.05 -15.78 -9.53
C GLY A 308 -5.73 -16.67 -10.74
N LEU A 309 -4.46 -16.88 -11.14
CA LEU A 309 -4.17 -17.96 -12.09
C LEU A 309 -4.18 -19.29 -11.32
N ASP A 310 -5.36 -19.92 -11.28
CA ASP A 310 -5.60 -21.11 -10.46
C ASP A 310 -5.12 -22.42 -11.12
N ASP A 311 -4.71 -22.33 -12.38
CA ASP A 311 -4.07 -23.41 -13.12
C ASP A 311 -2.57 -23.13 -13.26
N ASN A 312 -1.74 -24.06 -12.79
CA ASN A 312 -0.28 -23.96 -12.87
C ASN A 312 0.23 -24.18 -14.30
N ASP A 313 -0.60 -24.66 -15.22
CA ASP A 313 -0.27 -24.78 -16.62
C ASP A 313 -0.37 -23.43 -17.34
N VAL A 314 0.73 -22.68 -17.32
CA VAL A 314 0.84 -21.36 -17.95
C VAL A 314 0.63 -21.41 -19.48
N ASP A 315 0.80 -22.58 -20.11
CA ASP A 315 0.62 -22.74 -21.56
C ASP A 315 -0.85 -22.68 -21.99
N ARG A 316 -1.78 -22.84 -21.05
CA ARG A 316 -3.22 -22.67 -21.29
C ARG A 316 -3.63 -21.21 -21.38
N TYR A 317 -2.78 -20.29 -20.92
CA TYR A 317 -3.08 -18.87 -20.92
C TYR A 317 -2.45 -18.15 -22.12
N THR A 318 -3.19 -17.18 -22.66
CA THR A 318 -2.67 -16.21 -23.64
C THR A 318 -2.97 -14.78 -23.20
N LEU A 319 -2.04 -13.87 -23.51
CA LEU A 319 -2.15 -12.46 -23.14
C LEU A 319 -1.88 -11.60 -24.37
N GLU A 320 -2.87 -10.81 -24.76
CA GLU A 320 -2.84 -10.04 -26.00
C GLU A 320 -3.30 -8.60 -25.75
N VAL A 321 -2.69 -7.63 -26.44
CA VAL A 321 -3.31 -6.32 -26.64
C VAL A 321 -4.10 -6.40 -27.93
N GLN A 322 -5.41 -6.14 -27.87
CA GLN A 322 -6.30 -6.13 -29.02
C GLN A 322 -6.83 -4.72 -29.29
N ARG A 323 -7.14 -4.42 -30.56
CA ARG A 323 -7.93 -3.23 -30.93
C ARG A 323 -9.42 -3.47 -30.65
N LEU A 324 -10.23 -2.41 -30.65
CA LEU A 324 -11.69 -2.51 -30.45
C LEU A 324 -12.40 -3.51 -31.39
N ASN A 325 -11.90 -3.66 -32.62
CA ASN A 325 -12.42 -4.62 -33.60
C ASN A 325 -11.97 -6.08 -33.36
N GLY A 326 -11.27 -6.37 -32.27
CA GLY A 326 -10.81 -7.72 -31.88
C GLY A 326 -9.51 -8.18 -32.54
N THR A 327 -8.91 -7.41 -33.44
CA THR A 327 -7.63 -7.79 -34.04
C THR A 327 -6.50 -7.67 -33.01
N VAL A 328 -5.64 -8.68 -32.92
CA VAL A 328 -4.45 -8.68 -32.08
C VAL A 328 -3.49 -7.60 -32.58
N HIS A 329 -3.19 -6.65 -31.70
CA HIS A 329 -2.23 -5.58 -31.92
C HIS A 329 -0.84 -5.97 -31.44
N LEU A 330 -0.76 -6.66 -30.29
CA LEU A 330 0.48 -7.17 -29.72
C LEU A 330 0.20 -8.49 -29.00
N ASP A 331 1.00 -9.51 -29.29
CA ASP A 331 0.99 -10.76 -28.54
C ASP A 331 2.06 -10.71 -27.43
N LEU A 332 1.59 -10.73 -26.18
CA LEU A 332 2.43 -10.76 -24.98
C LEU A 332 2.65 -12.19 -24.47
N THR A 333 2.00 -13.20 -25.07
CA THR A 333 1.97 -14.59 -24.61
C THR A 333 3.34 -15.21 -24.41
N PRO A 334 4.32 -15.07 -25.33
CA PRO A 334 5.63 -15.70 -25.15
C PRO A 334 6.38 -15.18 -23.91
N ALA A 335 6.34 -13.86 -23.68
CA ALA A 335 7.00 -13.25 -22.53
C ALA A 335 6.26 -13.53 -21.22
N PHE A 336 4.92 -13.50 -21.28
CA PHE A 336 4.04 -13.87 -20.18
C PHE A 336 4.37 -15.30 -19.69
N ARG A 337 4.44 -16.29 -20.59
CA ARG A 337 4.75 -17.69 -20.22
C ARG A 337 6.17 -17.89 -19.70
N HIS A 338 7.12 -17.12 -20.19
CA HIS A 338 8.52 -17.27 -19.78
C HIS A 338 8.81 -16.70 -18.38
N GLN A 339 8.07 -15.66 -17.96
CA GLN A 339 8.39 -14.90 -16.75
C GLN A 339 7.36 -15.06 -15.62
N VAL A 340 6.14 -15.50 -15.92
CA VAL A 340 5.12 -15.74 -14.89
C VAL A 340 5.38 -17.08 -14.21
N THR A 341 5.81 -17.01 -12.95
CA THR A 341 5.92 -18.18 -12.06
C THR A 341 4.61 -18.32 -11.29
N ILE A 342 3.80 -19.35 -11.57
CA ILE A 342 2.56 -19.63 -10.84
C ILE A 342 2.92 -20.41 -9.57
N PHE A 343 3.14 -19.70 -8.47
CA PHE A 343 3.32 -20.27 -7.12
C PHE A 343 2.16 -19.80 -6.23
N PRO A 344 1.59 -20.64 -5.36
CA PRO A 344 0.39 -20.27 -4.60
C PRO A 344 0.67 -19.13 -3.63
N PRO A 345 -0.33 -18.29 -3.33
CA PRO A 345 -0.90 -17.24 -4.16
C PRO A 345 -0.14 -15.92 -3.91
N LEU A 346 1.02 -15.74 -4.52
CA LEU A 346 1.78 -14.49 -4.41
C LEU A 346 2.17 -14.04 -5.81
N SER A 347 1.82 -12.79 -6.12
CA SER A 347 1.95 -12.11 -7.41
C SER A 347 3.23 -12.46 -8.19
N SER A 348 3.09 -12.65 -9.50
CA SER A 348 4.21 -12.93 -10.41
C SER A 348 4.49 -11.68 -11.25
N PRO A 349 5.56 -10.92 -10.96
CA PRO A 349 5.96 -9.80 -11.79
C PRO A 349 6.51 -10.29 -13.13
N PHE A 350 6.25 -9.57 -14.21
CA PHE A 350 6.85 -9.76 -15.52
C PHE A 350 7.34 -8.40 -16.08
N GLN A 351 8.45 -8.40 -16.80
CA GLN A 351 9.01 -7.22 -17.47
C GLN A 351 9.70 -7.64 -18.76
N ASN A 352 9.29 -7.04 -19.89
CA ASN A 352 9.92 -7.31 -21.18
C ASN A 352 9.95 -6.08 -22.10
N ASP A 353 10.97 -6.00 -22.95
CA ASP A 353 11.19 -4.88 -23.89
C ASP A 353 10.80 -5.30 -25.32
N TYR A 354 9.98 -4.50 -25.99
CA TYR A 354 9.50 -4.76 -27.35
C TYR A 354 9.94 -3.65 -28.33
N PRO A 355 10.23 -3.98 -29.60
CA PRO A 355 10.43 -2.99 -30.67
C PRO A 355 9.24 -2.05 -30.81
N VAL A 356 9.48 -0.77 -31.15
CA VAL A 356 8.45 0.29 -31.26
C VAL A 356 7.17 -0.23 -31.93
N LEU A 357 6.07 -0.09 -31.19
CA LEU A 357 4.76 -0.67 -31.53
C LEU A 357 3.96 0.20 -32.53
N GLY A 358 4.64 1.12 -33.22
CA GLY A 358 4.11 1.99 -34.27
C GLY A 358 4.65 3.43 -34.20
N PRO A 359 4.47 4.24 -35.27
CA PRO A 359 5.07 5.57 -35.40
C PRO A 359 4.55 6.65 -34.43
N THR A 360 3.62 6.30 -33.51
CA THR A 360 2.99 7.23 -32.54
C THR A 360 2.87 6.66 -31.12
N GLY A 361 3.65 5.65 -30.75
CA GLY A 361 3.52 4.99 -29.44
C GLY A 361 2.31 4.08 -29.33
N LEU A 362 2.14 3.41 -28.17
CA LEU A 362 1.06 2.44 -27.97
C LEU A 362 -0.34 3.07 -28.10
N GLY A 363 -0.50 4.37 -27.89
CA GLY A 363 -1.75 5.11 -28.09
C GLY A 363 -2.95 4.42 -27.42
N ALA A 364 -3.16 4.68 -26.12
CA ALA A 364 -4.18 4.04 -25.29
C ALA A 364 -5.59 3.99 -25.91
N THR A 365 -5.98 4.98 -26.72
CA THR A 365 -7.34 5.11 -27.25
C THR A 365 -7.72 3.96 -28.18
N GLY A 366 -8.72 3.16 -27.79
CA GLY A 366 -9.31 2.12 -28.64
C GLY A 366 -8.59 0.77 -28.62
N LYS A 367 -7.83 0.48 -27.56
CA LYS A 367 -7.15 -0.82 -27.36
C LYS A 367 -7.49 -1.41 -26.00
N SER A 368 -7.40 -2.73 -25.89
CA SER A 368 -7.67 -3.46 -24.66
C SER A 368 -6.69 -4.60 -24.48
N LEU A 369 -6.23 -4.81 -23.24
CA LEU A 369 -5.55 -6.02 -22.82
C LEU A 369 -6.58 -7.14 -22.65
N VAL A 370 -6.29 -8.33 -23.18
CA VAL A 370 -7.18 -9.49 -23.18
C VAL A 370 -6.41 -10.69 -22.66
N LEU A 371 -6.95 -11.32 -21.61
CA LEU A 371 -6.45 -12.59 -21.07
C LEU A 371 -7.39 -13.71 -21.51
N LYS A 372 -6.83 -14.79 -22.04
CA LYS A 372 -7.59 -15.99 -22.42
C LYS A 372 -7.06 -17.21 -21.67
N TYR A 373 -7.94 -18.20 -21.48
CA TYR A 373 -7.61 -19.53 -20.98
C TYR A 373 -8.25 -20.56 -21.91
N ASP A 374 -7.44 -21.48 -22.45
CA ASP A 374 -7.83 -22.41 -23.51
C ASP A 374 -8.53 -21.74 -24.70
N GLY A 375 -8.11 -20.50 -25.03
CA GLY A 375 -8.69 -19.71 -26.11
C GLY A 375 -9.97 -18.94 -25.76
N GLU A 376 -10.60 -19.22 -24.62
CA GLU A 376 -11.75 -18.47 -24.12
C GLU A 376 -11.31 -17.17 -23.42
N VAL A 377 -11.96 -16.05 -23.73
CA VAL A 377 -11.66 -14.77 -23.09
C VAL A 377 -12.14 -14.79 -21.64
N ILE A 378 -11.20 -14.88 -20.71
CA ILE A 378 -11.46 -14.84 -19.26
C ILE A 378 -11.31 -13.44 -18.66
N GLY A 379 -10.84 -12.47 -19.45
CA GLY A 379 -11.16 -11.08 -19.18
C GLY A 379 -10.54 -10.06 -20.13
N ARG A 380 -10.91 -8.80 -19.90
CA ARG A 380 -10.58 -7.67 -20.77
C ARG A 380 -10.43 -6.37 -19.99
N ALA A 381 -9.45 -5.56 -20.39
CA ALA A 381 -9.15 -4.29 -19.74
C ALA A 381 -8.79 -3.21 -20.74
N ALA A 382 -9.39 -2.03 -20.63
CA ALA A 382 -9.02 -0.90 -21.46
C ALA A 382 -7.62 -0.37 -21.10
N LEU A 383 -6.87 0.07 -22.11
CA LEU A 383 -5.66 0.84 -21.91
C LEU A 383 -6.02 2.30 -21.64
N LEU A 384 -5.38 2.91 -20.66
CA LEU A 384 -5.58 4.29 -20.22
C LEU A 384 -4.25 5.05 -20.29
N PRO A 385 -4.22 6.30 -20.77
CA PRO A 385 -3.00 7.08 -20.78
C PRO A 385 -2.59 7.48 -19.34
N ILE A 386 -1.28 7.47 -19.06
CA ILE A 386 -0.70 8.00 -17.81
C ILE A 386 -0.30 9.45 -18.10
N GLY A 387 -1.01 10.40 -17.48
CA GLY A 387 -0.80 11.84 -17.65
C GLY A 387 0.25 12.42 -16.71
#